data_AF-A0A0P9M0P4-F1
#
_entry.id   AF-A0A0P9M0P4-F1
#
_cell.length_a   1.000
_cell.length_b   1.000
_cell.length_c   1.000
_cell.angle_alpha   90.00
_cell.angle_beta   90.00
_cell.angle_gamma   90.00
#
_symmetry.space_group_name_H-M   'P 1'
#
loop_
_entity.id
_entity.type
_entity.pdbx_description
1 polymer ?
#
loop_
_entity_poly.entity_id
_entity_poly.type
_entity_poly.pdbx_seq_one_letter_code
_entity_poly.pdbx_strand_id
1 'polypeptide(L)'
;MTLPLDTDVLKIRELLIQAFSEHEAILDISPPSVSFKDLTNSGLIISVSGYVNSPRSVGGARSDLLFTILGRRRELGITLSTQPSIVLLNETMDKEHSER
;
A
#
# COMPACT_ATOMS: atom_id res chain seq x y z
N MET A 1 -3.61 2.06 -5.09
CA MET A 1 -2.67 2.33 -3.99
C MET A 1 -1.35 1.67 -4.33
N THR A 2 -0.23 2.33 -4.01
CA THR A 2 1.13 1.78 -4.21
C THR A 2 1.65 1.17 -2.91
N LEU A 3 2.31 0.01 -3.01
CA LEU A 3 2.85 -0.75 -1.90
C LEU A 3 4.37 -0.97 -2.09
N PRO A 4 5.15 -1.09 -1.00
CA PRO A 4 6.53 -1.55 -1.06
C PRO A 4 6.70 -2.89 -1.78
N LEU A 5 7.83 -3.11 -2.46
CA LEU A 5 8.11 -4.33 -3.25
C LEU A 5 8.20 -5.61 -2.39
N ASP A 6 8.57 -5.46 -1.13
CA ASP A 6 8.68 -6.52 -0.12
C ASP A 6 7.36 -6.80 0.61
N THR A 7 6.26 -6.15 0.22
CA THR A 7 4.94 -6.35 0.84
C THR A 7 4.40 -7.76 0.58
N ASP A 8 3.92 -8.43 1.62
CA ASP A 8 3.10 -9.64 1.49
C ASP A 8 1.74 -9.30 0.86
N VAL A 9 1.66 -9.48 -0.46
CA VAL A 9 0.50 -9.09 -1.28
C VAL A 9 -0.75 -9.88 -0.90
N LEU A 10 -0.60 -11.13 -0.49
CA LEU A 10 -1.74 -11.98 -0.13
C LEU A 10 -2.39 -11.48 1.16
N LYS A 11 -1.58 -11.12 2.17
CA LYS A 11 -2.09 -10.48 3.40
C LYS A 11 -2.75 -9.14 3.13
N ILE A 12 -2.17 -8.31 2.25
CA ILE A 12 -2.82 -7.05 1.86
C ILE A 12 -4.14 -7.30 1.16
N ARG A 13 -4.20 -8.27 0.24
CA ARG A 13 -5.44 -8.61 -0.45
C ARG A 13 -6.52 -9.01 0.54
N GLU A 14 -6.19 -9.88 1.50
CA GLU A 14 -7.12 -10.32 2.54
C GLU A 14 -7.60 -9.15 3.41
N LEU A 15 -6.68 -8.32 3.91
CA LEU A 15 -6.99 -7.12 4.67
C LEU A 15 -7.95 -6.19 3.91
N LEU A 16 -7.69 -5.95 2.62
CA LEU A 16 -8.52 -5.07 1.79
C LEU A 16 -9.93 -5.65 1.60
N ILE A 17 -10.04 -6.97 1.36
CA ILE A 17 -11.34 -7.63 1.21
C ILE A 17 -12.12 -7.58 2.52
N GLN A 18 -11.47 -7.88 3.65
CA GLN A 18 -12.11 -7.83 4.97
C GLN A 18 -12.59 -6.40 5.30
N ALA A 19 -11.72 -5.39 5.13
CA ALA A 19 -12.08 -4.01 5.43
C ALA A 19 -13.30 -3.54 4.61
N PHE A 20 -13.38 -3.91 3.32
CA PHE A 20 -14.54 -3.58 2.49
C PHE A 20 -15.79 -4.38 2.88
N SER A 21 -15.64 -5.65 3.21
CA SER A 21 -16.78 -6.51 3.56
C SER A 21 -17.40 -6.17 4.92
N GLU A 22 -16.62 -5.60 5.84
CA GLU A 22 -17.08 -5.20 7.18
C GLU A 22 -17.64 -3.77 7.22
N HIS A 23 -17.46 -2.98 6.17
CA HIS A 23 -17.84 -1.58 6.16
C HIS A 23 -19.33 -1.40 5.80
N GLU A 24 -20.12 -0.82 6.71
CA GLU A 24 -21.58 -0.70 6.61
C GLU A 24 -22.13 -0.06 5.31
N ALA A 25 -21.38 0.86 4.71
CA ALA A 25 -21.79 1.52 3.47
C ALA A 25 -21.58 0.65 2.20
N ILE A 26 -20.84 -0.46 2.29
CA ILE A 26 -20.55 -1.35 1.18
C ILE A 26 -21.69 -2.38 1.04
N LEU A 27 -22.17 -2.58 -0.19
CA LEU A 27 -23.28 -3.47 -0.48
C LEU A 27 -22.84 -4.93 -0.56
N ASP A 28 -23.48 -5.80 0.21
CA ASP A 28 -23.25 -7.26 0.20
C ASP A 28 -23.68 -7.94 -1.11
N ILE A 29 -24.50 -7.27 -1.93
CA ILE A 29 -24.98 -7.81 -3.20
C ILE A 29 -23.86 -8.01 -4.22
N SER A 30 -22.71 -7.35 -4.03
CA SER A 30 -21.54 -7.49 -4.89
C SER A 30 -20.27 -7.60 -4.05
N PRO A 31 -19.58 -8.75 -4.09
CA PRO A 31 -18.35 -8.94 -3.34
C PRO A 31 -17.29 -7.90 -3.71
N PRO A 32 -16.55 -7.36 -2.73
CA PRO A 32 -15.40 -6.53 -3.00
C PRO A 32 -14.38 -7.28 -3.87
N SER A 33 -13.77 -6.55 -4.80
CA SER A 33 -12.74 -7.10 -5.69
C SER A 33 -11.43 -6.38 -5.50
N VAL A 34 -10.34 -7.15 -5.47
CA VAL A 34 -8.97 -6.64 -5.42
C VAL A 34 -8.25 -7.11 -6.67
N SER A 35 -7.61 -6.19 -7.37
CA SER A 35 -6.83 -6.48 -8.58
C SER A 35 -5.43 -5.94 -8.46
N PHE A 36 -4.46 -6.78 -8.83
CA PHE A 36 -3.11 -6.35 -9.13
C PHE A 36 -3.14 -5.57 -10.45
N LYS A 37 -2.69 -4.31 -10.43
CA LYS A 37 -2.71 -3.45 -11.61
C LYS A 37 -1.36 -3.44 -12.31
N ASP A 38 -0.28 -3.26 -11.56
CA ASP A 38 1.05 -3.11 -12.15
C ASP A 38 2.17 -3.39 -11.13
N LEU A 39 3.36 -3.68 -11.64
CA LEU A 39 4.62 -3.79 -10.91
C LEU A 39 5.59 -2.76 -11.47
N THR A 40 5.96 -1.76 -10.67
CA THR A 40 6.88 -0.70 -11.09
C THR A 40 8.13 -0.68 -10.21
N ASN A 41 9.16 0.05 -10.65
CA ASN A 41 10.36 0.27 -9.83
C ASN A 41 10.07 0.98 -8.50
N SER A 42 8.92 1.66 -8.39
CA SER A 42 8.52 2.38 -7.18
C SER A 42 7.58 1.59 -6.27
N GLY A 43 7.08 0.42 -6.71
CA GLY A 43 6.22 -0.42 -5.89
C GLY A 43 5.18 -1.23 -6.66
N LEU A 44 4.34 -1.93 -5.92
CA LEU A 44 3.20 -2.69 -6.45
C LEU A 44 1.97 -1.80 -6.48
N ILE A 45 1.27 -1.75 -7.61
CA ILE A 45 0.02 -1.00 -7.73
C ILE A 45 -1.15 -1.97 -7.60
N ILE A 46 -1.99 -1.75 -6.59
CA ILE A 46 -3.20 -2.53 -6.34
C ILE A 46 -4.43 -1.61 -6.37
N SER A 47 -5.52 -2.09 -6.96
CA SER A 47 -6.84 -1.47 -6.87
C SER A 47 -7.80 -2.36 -6.08
N VAL A 48 -8.70 -1.74 -5.34
CA VAL A 48 -9.84 -2.40 -4.70
C VAL A 48 -11.12 -1.69 -5.11
N SER A 49 -12.21 -2.42 -5.27
CA SER A 49 -13.51 -1.89 -5.67
C SER A 49 -14.64 -2.55 -4.88
N GLY A 50 -15.62 -1.76 -4.51
CA GLY A 50 -16.86 -2.16 -3.84
C GLY A 50 -17.96 -1.16 -4.21
N TYR A 51 -19.22 -1.57 -4.00
CA TYR A 51 -20.40 -0.79 -4.38
C TYR A 51 -21.06 -0.19 -3.15
N VAL A 52 -21.65 0.99 -3.31
CA VAL A 52 -22.39 1.70 -2.24
C VAL A 52 -23.81 2.00 -2.71
N ASN A 53 -24.72 2.24 -1.78
CA ASN A 53 -26.13 2.49 -2.09
C ASN A 53 -26.40 3.84 -2.78
N SER A 54 -25.47 4.80 -2.72
CA SER A 54 -25.62 6.11 -3.36
C SER A 54 -24.28 6.75 -3.73
N PRO A 55 -24.15 7.47 -4.85
CA PRO A 55 -22.95 8.24 -5.18
C PRO A 55 -22.54 9.23 -4.07
N ARG A 56 -23.49 9.72 -3.27
CA ARG A 56 -23.24 10.65 -2.16
C ARG A 56 -22.45 10.03 -1.01
N SER A 57 -22.54 8.71 -0.79
CA SER A 57 -21.83 8.03 0.30
C SER A 57 -20.41 7.59 -0.09
N VAL A 58 -20.03 7.67 -1.37
CA VAL A 58 -18.71 7.23 -1.87
C VAL A 58 -17.57 7.93 -1.15
N GLY A 59 -17.68 9.25 -0.94
CA GLY A 59 -16.62 10.04 -0.30
C GLY A 59 -16.37 9.61 1.15
N GLY A 60 -17.44 9.49 1.95
CA GLY A 60 -17.39 9.04 3.33
C GLY A 60 -16.84 7.62 3.44
N ALA A 61 -17.47 6.66 2.75
CA ALA A 61 -17.07 5.26 2.76
C ALA A 61 -15.60 5.08 2.34
N ARG A 62 -15.15 5.79 1.30
CA ARG A 62 -13.75 5.72 0.88
C ARG A 62 -12.79 6.24 1.95
N SER A 63 -13.13 7.35 2.59
CA SER A 63 -12.30 7.93 3.65
C SER A 63 -12.18 6.98 4.84
N ASP A 64 -13.30 6.45 5.31
CA ASP A 64 -13.36 5.56 6.47
C ASP A 64 -12.63 4.24 6.20
N LEU A 65 -12.79 3.69 5.00
CA LEU A 65 -12.02 2.53 4.54
C LEU A 65 -10.52 2.82 4.50
N LEU A 66 -10.09 3.98 3.99
CA LEU A 66 -8.67 4.34 3.98
C LEU A 66 -8.10 4.43 5.40
N PHE A 67 -8.80 5.06 6.34
CA PHE A 67 -8.37 5.09 7.74
C PHE A 67 -8.28 3.70 8.35
N THR A 68 -9.30 2.86 8.14
CA THR A 68 -9.33 1.48 8.61
C THR A 68 -8.16 0.66 8.05
N ILE A 69 -7.93 0.75 6.75
CA ILE A 69 -6.84 0.05 6.05
C ILE A 69 -5.48 0.52 6.56
N LEU A 70 -5.28 1.83 6.75
CA LEU A 70 -4.04 2.39 7.28
C LEU A 70 -3.79 1.94 8.73
N GLY A 71 -4.82 1.87 9.56
CA GLY A 71 -4.74 1.35 10.93
C GLY A 71 -4.30 -0.11 10.96
N ARG A 72 -5.02 -0.99 10.26
CA ARG A 72 -4.72 -2.44 10.21
C ARG A 72 -3.35 -2.74 9.62
N ARG A 73 -2.91 -1.98 8.62
CA ARG A 73 -1.57 -2.14 8.05
C ARG A 73 -0.47 -1.89 9.07
N ARG A 74 -0.67 -0.92 9.97
CA ARG A 74 0.28 -0.64 11.06
C ARG A 74 0.38 -1.83 12.02
N GLU A 75 -0.75 -2.44 12.37
CA GLU A 75 -0.81 -3.63 13.24
C GLU A 75 -0.08 -4.84 12.63
N LEU A 76 -0.15 -4.97 11.30
CA LEU A 76 0.56 -6.02 10.56
C LEU A 76 2.03 -5.70 10.23
N GLY A 77 2.54 -4.53 10.66
CA GLY A 77 3.90 -4.09 10.34
C GLY A 77 4.14 -3.76 8.86
N ILE A 78 3.08 -3.57 8.07
CA ILE A 78 3.19 -3.29 6.64
C ILE A 78 3.36 -1.79 6.44
N THR A 79 4.57 -1.37 6.14
CA THR A 79 4.90 0.04 5.92
C THR A 79 4.21 0.61 4.68
N LEU A 80 4.01 1.92 4.67
CA LEU A 80 3.65 2.63 3.45
C LEU A 80 4.89 2.76 2.58
N SER A 81 4.70 2.78 1.25
CA SER A 81 5.81 2.97 0.32
C SER A 81 6.53 4.28 0.62
N THR A 82 7.75 4.19 1.15
CA THR A 82 8.70 5.30 1.21
C THR A 82 9.51 5.29 -0.08
N GLN A 83 9.73 6.46 -0.69
CA GLN A 83 10.68 6.53 -1.81
C GLN A 83 12.05 6.01 -1.32
N PRO A 84 12.69 5.07 -2.03
CA PRO A 84 14.01 4.58 -1.62
C PRO A 84 15.02 5.73 -1.66
N SER A 85 15.75 5.92 -0.57
CA SER A 85 16.87 6.86 -0.49
C SER A 85 18.11 6.18 -1.04
N ILE A 86 18.66 6.65 -2.16
CA ILE A 86 19.97 6.20 -2.63
C ILE A 86 21.03 6.93 -1.80
N VAL A 87 21.81 6.20 -1.00
CA VAL A 87 23.00 6.73 -0.34
C VAL A 87 24.19 6.46 -1.25
N LEU A 88 24.75 7.51 -1.84
CA LEU A 88 26.03 7.44 -2.55
C LEU A 88 27.14 7.30 -1.52
N LEU A 89 27.79 6.14 -1.46
CA LEU A 89 29.00 5.94 -0.68
C LEU A 89 30.19 6.44 -1.51
N ASN A 90 30.64 7.66 -1.25
CA ASN A 90 31.92 8.14 -1.79
C ASN A 90 33.04 7.56 -0.93
N GLU A 91 33.70 6.52 -1.42
CA GLU A 91 34.99 6.07 -0.89
C GLU A 91 36.02 7.15 -1.24
N THR A 92 36.28 8.07 -0.30
CA THR A 92 37.38 9.02 -0.43
C THR A 92 38.68 8.24 -0.49
N MET A 93 39.39 8.43 -1.59
CA MET A 93 40.73 7.95 -1.85
C MET A 93 41.67 8.39 -0.72
N ASP A 94 42.02 7.47 0.15
CA ASP A 94 42.97 7.72 1.23
C ASP A 94 44.01 6.60 1.26
N LYS A 95 44.79 6.47 0.17
CA LYS A 95 46.15 5.90 0.13
C LYS A 95 46.82 6.25 -1.21
N GLU A 96 47.47 7.41 -1.31
CA GLU A 96 48.66 7.62 -2.18
C GLU A 96 49.34 8.98 -1.86
N HIS A 97 49.49 9.30 -0.57
CA HIS A 97 50.44 10.35 -0.13
C HIS A 97 51.41 9.89 0.96
N SER A 98 51.60 8.59 1.08
CA SER A 98 52.63 8.03 1.96
C SER A 98 53.24 6.81 1.28
N GLU A 99 54.21 7.05 0.41
CA GLU A 99 55.56 6.47 0.53
C GLU A 99 56.40 6.87 -0.69
N ARG A 100 57.33 7.81 -0.44
CA ARG A 100 58.66 7.97 -1.06
C ARG A 100 58.77 8.71 -2.39
#